data_AF-A0A397UZU5-F1
#
_entry.id   AF-A0A397UZU5-F1
#
_cell.length_a   1.000
_cell.length_b   1.000
_cell.length_c   1.000
_cell.angle_alpha   90.00
_cell.angle_beta   90.00
_cell.angle_gamma   90.00
#
_symmetry.space_group_name_H-M   'P 1'
#
loop_
_entity.id
_entity.type
_entity.pdbx_description
1 polymer ?
#
loop_
_entity_poly.entity_id
_entity_poly.type
_entity_poly.pdbx_seq_one_letter_code
_entity_poly.pdbx_strand_id
1 'polypeptide(L)'
;MDQIWENTGNSKWHKIEYTFKQKLVEIDIRGTGKKKLPLFPAIDQENYIPDELHLLLRISDVLMECLFNDLIKKKEFEKQIKPVIEAAFKELSIQFEFFKSVGNKWNWTSLMGPDKKKMLKNFPVSQFIFGARGEDIEQLWREFYRLYSIIRQPQLSDQEIDQYKVDAENWVRTFCRPSQGDVNSLQKHGLYRKSDVTPYMHVFAKHIPLFMHQLKAKDLFLRICSASGIEKKTISR
;
A
#
# COMPACT_ATOMS: atom_id res chain seq x y z
N MET A 1 -26.16 20.40 14.09
CA MET A 1 -26.04 19.41 15.17
C MET A 1 -24.64 18.84 15.10
N ASP A 2 -23.70 19.72 15.39
CA ASP A 2 -22.27 19.47 15.45
C ASP A 2 -21.91 19.55 16.92
N GLN A 3 -21.18 18.54 17.43
CA GLN A 3 -20.42 18.49 18.70
C GLN A 3 -20.56 17.13 19.41
N ILE A 4 -20.12 16.02 18.80
CA ILE A 4 -19.66 14.84 19.59
C ILE A 4 -18.59 14.04 18.81
N TRP A 5 -17.44 14.65 18.42
CA TRP A 5 -16.31 13.85 17.89
C TRP A 5 -14.89 14.33 18.26
N GLU A 6 -14.74 15.32 19.17
CA GLU A 6 -13.40 15.91 19.39
C GLU A 6 -12.55 15.33 20.53
N ASN A 7 -13.04 14.43 21.38
CA ASN A 7 -12.23 13.96 22.49
C ASN A 7 -12.05 12.45 22.50
N THR A 8 -11.03 11.98 21.77
CA THR A 8 -9.89 11.22 22.32
C THR A 8 -8.95 10.75 21.19
N GLY A 9 -7.69 11.21 21.20
CA GLY A 9 -6.57 10.54 20.52
C GLY A 9 -6.15 10.99 19.11
N ASN A 10 -6.60 12.15 18.60
CA ASN A 10 -6.34 12.59 17.22
C ASN A 10 -4.97 13.33 16.99
N SER A 11 -4.14 13.54 18.00
CA SER A 11 -2.91 14.35 17.86
C SER A 11 -1.81 13.69 17.00
N LYS A 12 -1.78 12.36 16.94
CA LYS A 12 -0.77 11.59 16.19
C LYS A 12 -1.15 11.36 14.73
N TRP A 13 -2.45 11.40 14.40
CA TRP A 13 -2.96 11.36 13.02
C TRP A 13 -2.85 12.72 12.37
N HIS A 14 -3.13 13.80 13.11
CA HIS A 14 -2.75 15.15 12.69
C HIS A 14 -1.26 15.25 12.41
N LYS A 15 -0.38 14.61 13.20
CA LYS A 15 1.05 14.55 12.89
C LYS A 15 1.38 13.76 11.63
N ILE A 16 0.69 12.66 11.31
CA ILE A 16 0.94 11.93 10.05
C ILE A 16 0.42 12.73 8.87
N GLU A 17 -0.79 13.28 8.95
CA GLU A 17 -1.36 14.15 7.93
C GLU A 17 -0.53 15.42 7.75
N TYR A 18 0.01 15.98 8.85
CA TYR A 18 0.92 17.10 8.84
C TYR A 18 2.30 16.70 8.32
N THR A 19 2.87 15.54 8.66
CA THR A 19 4.12 15.01 8.09
C THR A 19 3.94 14.65 6.61
N PHE A 20 2.74 14.24 6.18
CA PHE A 20 2.41 13.93 4.80
C PHE A 20 2.20 15.20 3.98
N LYS A 21 1.44 16.17 4.53
CA LYS A 21 1.39 17.55 4.04
C LYS A 21 2.79 18.15 4.02
N GLN A 22 3.63 17.93 5.03
CA GLN A 22 5.01 18.38 5.11
C GLN A 22 5.94 17.65 4.15
N LYS A 23 5.72 16.38 3.79
CA LYS A 23 6.52 15.66 2.78
C LYS A 23 6.12 16.05 1.35
N LEU A 24 4.83 16.24 1.09
CA LEU A 24 4.35 16.93 -0.11
C LEU A 24 4.90 18.37 -0.15
N VAL A 25 4.99 19.00 1.02
CA VAL A 25 5.60 20.32 1.22
C VAL A 25 7.14 20.29 1.27
N GLU A 26 7.83 19.18 1.48
CA GLU A 26 9.31 19.09 1.39
C GLU A 26 9.74 18.86 -0.06
N ILE A 27 8.91 18.14 -0.83
CA ILE A 27 8.92 18.25 -2.30
C ILE A 27 8.65 19.71 -2.72
N ASP A 28 7.95 20.49 -1.88
CA ASP A 28 7.66 21.95 -2.00
C ASP A 28 8.68 22.89 -1.32
N ILE A 29 9.65 22.41 -0.53
CA ILE A 29 10.57 23.26 0.24
C ILE A 29 11.97 22.65 0.16
N ARG A 30 12.63 22.80 -0.98
CA ARG A 30 13.70 23.81 -1.03
C ARG A 30 13.18 25.12 -1.66
N GLY A 31 12.90 26.11 -0.80
CA GLY A 31 12.70 27.51 -1.20
C GLY A 31 11.35 28.13 -0.80
N THR A 32 11.29 28.70 0.40
CA THR A 32 10.52 29.93 0.77
C THR A 32 9.13 30.14 0.15
N GLY A 33 8.06 29.95 0.94
CA GLY A 33 6.86 30.82 1.00
C GLY A 33 6.13 31.22 -0.29
N LYS A 34 6.39 30.57 -1.42
CA LYS A 34 5.68 30.71 -2.70
C LYS A 34 5.14 29.33 -3.01
N LYS A 35 3.83 29.18 -3.21
CA LYS A 35 3.25 27.96 -3.77
C LYS A 35 4.13 27.55 -4.95
N LYS A 36 4.80 26.38 -4.93
CA LYS A 36 5.53 25.98 -6.14
C LYS A 36 4.57 25.94 -7.29
N LEU A 37 5.06 26.43 -8.42
CA LEU A 37 4.39 26.28 -9.69
C LEU A 37 4.08 24.78 -9.87
N PRO A 38 2.89 24.43 -10.36
CA PRO A 38 2.56 23.05 -10.69
C PRO A 38 3.69 22.48 -11.55
N LEU A 39 4.02 21.19 -11.37
CA LEU A 39 5.06 20.54 -12.17
C LEU A 39 4.81 20.73 -13.68
N PHE A 40 3.53 20.82 -14.04
CA PHE A 40 3.07 21.25 -15.36
C PHE A 40 2.07 22.40 -15.18
N PRO A 41 2.51 23.68 -15.26
CA PRO A 41 1.62 24.83 -15.09
C PRO A 41 0.47 24.87 -16.10
N ALA A 42 0.63 24.17 -17.22
CA ALA A 42 -0.38 24.01 -18.27
C ALA A 42 -1.50 23.02 -17.91
N ILE A 43 -1.35 22.22 -16.85
CA ILE A 43 -2.33 21.22 -16.43
C ILE A 43 -2.80 21.58 -15.03
N ASP A 44 -4.11 21.77 -14.87
CA ASP A 44 -4.70 21.99 -13.56
C ASP A 44 -4.43 20.79 -12.63
N GLN A 45 -4.13 21.04 -11.36
CA GLN A 45 -3.88 20.01 -10.36
C GLN A 45 -5.07 19.05 -10.21
N GLU A 46 -6.29 19.56 -10.46
CA GLU A 46 -7.52 18.77 -10.46
C GLU A 46 -7.58 17.73 -11.59
N ASN A 47 -6.71 17.85 -12.61
CA ASN A 47 -6.63 16.93 -13.74
C ASN A 47 -5.51 15.88 -13.60
N TYR A 48 -4.78 15.84 -12.49
CA TYR A 48 -3.77 14.80 -12.25
C TYR A 48 -4.43 13.52 -11.76
N ILE A 49 -4.54 12.52 -12.64
CA ILE A 49 -5.15 11.24 -12.29
C ILE A 49 -4.06 10.28 -11.78
N PRO A 50 -4.22 9.70 -10.57
CA PRO A 50 -3.28 8.70 -10.07
C PRO A 50 -3.22 7.47 -10.95
N ASP A 51 -2.02 6.96 -11.17
CA ASP A 51 -1.82 5.73 -11.92
C ASP A 51 -2.17 4.49 -11.08
N GLU A 52 -3.25 3.84 -11.46
CA GLU A 52 -3.77 2.62 -10.86
C GLU A 52 -2.76 1.46 -10.85
N LEU A 53 -1.94 1.32 -11.90
CA LEU A 53 -0.94 0.26 -11.94
C LEU A 53 0.18 0.53 -10.94
N HIS A 54 0.66 1.77 -10.87
CA HIS A 54 1.70 2.15 -9.92
C HIS A 54 1.24 2.04 -8.46
N LEU A 55 -0.04 2.26 -8.16
CA LEU A 55 -0.61 1.99 -6.83
C LEU A 55 -0.46 0.51 -6.46
N LEU A 56 -0.83 -0.40 -7.36
CA LEU A 56 -0.62 -1.84 -7.15
C LEU A 56 0.85 -2.15 -6.92
N LEU A 57 1.73 -1.71 -7.81
CA LEU A 57 3.14 -2.06 -7.77
C LEU A 57 3.78 -1.61 -6.45
N ARG A 58 3.60 -0.33 -6.10
CA ARG A 58 4.26 0.31 -4.96
C ARG A 58 3.70 -0.14 -3.62
N ILE A 59 2.39 -0.29 -3.49
CA ILE A 59 1.82 -0.77 -2.22
C ILE A 59 2.16 -2.25 -2.00
N SER A 60 2.17 -3.08 -3.07
CA SER A 60 2.63 -4.46 -2.96
C SER A 60 4.09 -4.57 -2.55
N ASP A 61 4.96 -3.69 -3.06
CA ASP A 61 6.38 -3.65 -2.63
C ASP A 61 6.49 -3.37 -1.14
N VAL A 62 5.73 -2.41 -0.61
CA VAL A 62 5.71 -2.09 0.82
C VAL A 62 5.26 -3.28 1.66
N LEU A 63 4.19 -3.97 1.24
CA LEU A 63 3.69 -5.16 1.95
C LEU A 63 4.73 -6.28 1.99
N MET A 64 5.39 -6.55 0.86
CA MET A 64 6.48 -7.53 0.77
C MET A 64 7.68 -7.12 1.63
N GLU A 65 8.12 -5.87 1.51
CA GLU A 65 9.25 -5.33 2.27
C GLU A 65 9.01 -5.44 3.77
N CYS A 66 7.81 -5.09 4.24
CA CYS A 66 7.48 -5.21 5.65
C CYS A 66 7.52 -6.68 6.14
N LEU A 67 6.93 -7.60 5.37
CA LEU A 67 6.94 -9.04 5.71
C LEU A 67 8.37 -9.60 5.71
N PHE A 68 9.14 -9.35 4.65
CA PHE A 68 10.48 -9.91 4.52
C PHE A 68 11.46 -9.31 5.51
N ASN A 69 11.34 -8.01 5.84
CA ASN A 69 12.15 -7.41 6.89
C ASN A 69 11.87 -8.03 8.27
N ASP A 70 10.67 -8.55 8.53
CA ASP A 70 10.38 -9.30 9.75
C ASP A 70 11.00 -10.71 9.72
N LEU A 71 10.96 -11.37 8.57
CA LEU A 71 11.47 -12.73 8.41
C LEU A 71 13.01 -12.77 8.37
N ILE A 72 13.66 -11.82 7.71
CA ILE A 72 15.12 -11.72 7.57
C ILE A 72 15.81 -11.51 8.93
N LYS A 73 15.12 -10.90 9.92
CA LYS A 73 15.67 -10.71 11.27
C LYS A 73 15.77 -12.01 12.07
N LYS A 74 15.10 -13.08 11.65
CA LYS A 74 15.12 -14.38 12.34
C LYS A 74 16.44 -15.10 12.05
N LYS A 75 17.01 -15.76 13.08
CA LYS A 75 18.32 -16.43 12.98
C LYS A 75 18.29 -17.60 11.99
N GLU A 76 17.13 -18.24 11.89
CA GLU A 76 16.83 -19.37 11.03
C GLU A 76 16.46 -18.95 9.59
N PHE A 77 16.54 -17.66 9.23
CA PHE A 77 16.10 -17.16 7.94
C PHE A 77 16.77 -17.87 6.76
N GLU A 78 18.12 -17.84 6.71
CA GLU A 78 18.89 -18.32 5.55
C GLU A 78 18.75 -19.84 5.34
N LYS A 79 18.65 -20.61 6.42
CA LYS A 79 18.66 -22.09 6.36
C LYS A 79 17.27 -22.72 6.31
N GLN A 80 16.26 -22.10 6.94
CA GLN A 80 14.94 -22.71 7.11
C GLN A 80 13.83 -21.90 6.45
N ILE A 81 13.78 -20.58 6.65
CA ILE A 81 12.64 -19.78 6.18
C ILE A 81 12.76 -19.48 4.68
N LYS A 82 13.94 -19.07 4.22
CA LYS A 82 14.23 -18.75 2.82
C LYS A 82 13.73 -19.84 1.85
N PRO A 83 14.16 -21.12 1.96
CA PRO A 83 13.76 -22.14 1.00
C PRO A 83 12.25 -22.41 1.01
N VAL A 84 11.58 -22.26 2.15
CA VAL A 84 10.12 -22.46 2.27
C VAL A 84 9.35 -21.33 1.59
N ILE A 85 9.80 -20.07 1.73
CA ILE A 85 9.20 -18.94 1.00
C ILE A 85 9.36 -19.12 -0.51
N GLU A 86 10.56 -19.45 -0.96
CA GLU A 86 10.84 -19.66 -2.39
C GLU A 86 10.00 -20.80 -2.96
N ALA A 87 9.82 -21.89 -2.20
CA ALA A 87 8.90 -22.97 -2.55
C ALA A 87 7.44 -22.50 -2.65
N ALA A 88 6.95 -21.70 -1.70
CA ALA A 88 5.59 -21.17 -1.74
C ALA A 88 5.36 -20.25 -2.97
N PHE A 89 6.33 -19.43 -3.36
CA PHE A 89 6.25 -18.67 -4.61
C PHE A 89 6.26 -19.57 -5.85
N LYS A 90 7.07 -20.64 -5.84
CA LYS A 90 7.12 -21.61 -6.92
C LYS A 90 5.80 -22.38 -7.09
N GLU A 91 5.12 -22.72 -6.00
CA GLU A 91 3.77 -23.30 -6.03
C GLU A 91 2.76 -22.34 -6.66
N LEU A 92 2.93 -21.04 -6.43
CA LEU A 92 2.21 -20.00 -7.14
C LEU A 92 2.74 -19.75 -8.56
N SER A 93 3.61 -20.59 -9.12
CA SER A 93 4.18 -20.41 -10.47
C SER A 93 4.85 -19.03 -10.67
N ILE A 94 5.39 -18.45 -9.60
CA ILE A 94 6.12 -17.18 -9.63
C ILE A 94 7.60 -17.49 -9.47
N GLN A 95 8.43 -17.00 -10.38
CA GLN A 95 9.88 -17.09 -10.22
C GLN A 95 10.33 -16.06 -9.18
N PHE A 96 10.83 -16.53 -8.04
CA PHE A 96 11.22 -15.70 -6.92
C PHE A 96 12.39 -16.32 -6.16
N GLU A 97 13.39 -15.51 -5.85
CA GLU A 97 14.55 -15.91 -5.05
C GLU A 97 15.04 -14.76 -4.17
N PHE A 98 15.62 -15.12 -3.03
CA PHE A 98 16.40 -14.21 -2.19
C PHE A 98 17.89 -14.32 -2.54
N PHE A 99 18.52 -13.17 -2.73
CA PHE A 99 19.94 -13.05 -3.03
C PHE A 99 20.60 -11.98 -2.16
N LYS A 100 21.92 -12.08 -2.00
CA LYS A 100 22.71 -11.06 -1.30
C LYS A 100 23.24 -10.05 -2.31
N SER A 101 22.99 -8.76 -2.10
CA SER A 101 23.60 -7.68 -2.89
C SER A 101 25.00 -7.34 -2.39
N VAL A 102 25.65 -6.41 -3.09
CA VAL A 102 26.85 -5.72 -2.61
C VAL A 102 26.62 -5.24 -1.17
N GLY A 103 27.53 -5.60 -0.25
CA GLY A 103 27.41 -5.32 1.18
C GLY A 103 26.71 -6.40 2.03
N ASN A 104 26.51 -7.62 1.50
CA ASN A 104 25.91 -8.75 2.22
C ASN A 104 24.47 -8.48 2.73
N LYS A 105 23.77 -7.54 2.08
CA LYS A 105 22.37 -7.23 2.38
C LYS A 105 21.46 -8.15 1.58
N TRP A 106 20.46 -8.72 2.24
CA TRP A 106 19.43 -9.51 1.56
C TRP A 106 18.55 -8.63 0.68
N ASN A 107 18.32 -9.10 -0.54
CA ASN A 107 17.37 -8.59 -1.52
C ASN A 107 16.61 -9.78 -2.13
N TRP A 108 15.63 -9.48 -2.97
CA TRP A 108 14.77 -10.47 -3.59
C TRP A 108 14.37 -10.08 -5.01
N THR A 109 13.89 -11.05 -5.77
CA THR A 109 13.36 -10.82 -7.13
C THR A 109 12.21 -9.83 -7.10
N SER A 110 12.30 -8.78 -7.92
CA SER A 110 11.19 -7.84 -8.11
C SER A 110 10.06 -8.52 -8.89
N LEU A 111 8.83 -8.40 -8.41
CA LEU A 111 7.66 -9.00 -9.04
C LEU A 111 6.98 -8.03 -10.00
N MET A 112 6.46 -8.56 -11.11
CA MET A 112 5.68 -7.79 -12.07
C MET A 112 4.20 -7.72 -11.66
N GLY A 113 3.42 -6.86 -12.33
CA GLY A 113 2.00 -6.66 -12.03
C GLY A 113 1.17 -7.95 -11.94
N PRO A 114 1.26 -8.91 -12.90
CA PRO A 114 0.56 -10.18 -12.81
C PRO A 114 0.95 -11.02 -11.58
N ASP A 115 2.25 -11.12 -11.30
CA ASP A 115 2.76 -11.91 -10.17
C ASP A 115 2.39 -11.29 -8.83
N LYS A 116 2.45 -9.95 -8.72
CA LYS A 116 1.96 -9.23 -7.54
C LYS A 116 0.49 -9.51 -7.27
N LYS A 117 -0.36 -9.57 -8.31
CA LYS A 117 -1.78 -9.94 -8.15
C LYS A 117 -1.93 -11.36 -7.63
N LYS A 118 -1.19 -12.32 -8.19
CA LYS A 118 -1.25 -13.72 -7.77
C LYS A 118 -0.74 -13.91 -6.34
N MET A 119 0.32 -13.21 -5.98
CA MET A 119 0.87 -13.16 -4.63
C MET A 119 -0.13 -12.56 -3.63
N LEU A 120 -0.65 -11.36 -3.89
CA LEU A 120 -1.61 -10.71 -2.99
C LEU A 120 -2.87 -11.55 -2.75
N LYS A 121 -3.29 -12.34 -3.75
CA LYS A 121 -4.47 -13.19 -3.66
C LYS A 121 -4.22 -14.51 -2.92
N ASN A 122 -3.03 -15.12 -3.07
CA ASN A 122 -2.83 -16.53 -2.70
C ASN A 122 -1.63 -16.81 -1.80
N PHE A 123 -0.69 -15.87 -1.60
CA PHE A 123 0.50 -16.14 -0.81
C PHE A 123 0.14 -16.36 0.67
N PRO A 124 0.53 -17.49 1.30
CA PRO A 124 0.05 -17.90 2.62
C PRO A 124 0.88 -17.27 3.74
N VAL A 125 0.70 -15.97 4.00
CA VAL A 125 1.49 -15.23 5.00
C VAL A 125 1.41 -15.85 6.40
N SER A 126 0.23 -16.37 6.77
CA SER A 126 -0.01 -17.01 8.07
C SER A 126 0.89 -18.23 8.35
N GLN A 127 1.46 -18.87 7.32
CA GLN A 127 2.41 -19.97 7.49
C GLN A 127 3.79 -19.50 7.99
N PHE A 128 4.14 -18.22 7.78
CA PHE A 128 5.47 -17.67 8.09
C PHE A 128 5.50 -16.81 9.35
N ILE A 129 4.34 -16.28 9.74
CA ILE A 129 4.15 -15.44 10.93
C ILE A 129 3.13 -16.15 11.84
N PHE A 130 3.59 -16.67 12.98
CA PHE A 130 2.75 -17.46 13.87
C PHE A 130 1.68 -16.63 14.60
N GLY A 131 0.54 -17.27 14.85
CA GLY A 131 -0.58 -16.75 15.61
C GLY A 131 -1.44 -15.73 14.85
N ALA A 132 -2.37 -15.09 15.57
CA ALA A 132 -3.35 -14.15 15.01
C ALA A 132 -2.72 -13.01 14.18
N ARG A 133 -1.47 -12.64 14.46
CA ARG A 133 -0.74 -11.64 13.67
C ARG A 133 -0.56 -12.09 12.21
N GLY A 134 -0.23 -13.35 11.96
CA GLY A 134 -0.05 -13.84 10.60
C GLY A 134 -1.34 -13.85 9.80
N GLU A 135 -2.43 -14.28 10.42
CA GLU A 135 -3.77 -14.24 9.85
C GLU A 135 -4.20 -12.81 9.53
N ASP A 136 -3.98 -11.87 10.45
CA ASP A 136 -4.28 -10.45 10.24
C ASP A 136 -3.47 -9.83 9.08
N ILE A 137 -2.18 -10.17 8.96
CA ILE A 137 -1.35 -9.70 7.83
C ILE A 137 -1.84 -10.32 6.53
N GLU A 138 -2.17 -11.61 6.53
CA GLU A 138 -2.70 -12.27 5.33
C GLU A 138 -4.00 -11.61 4.88
N GLN A 139 -4.92 -11.37 5.82
CA GLN A 139 -6.17 -10.67 5.55
C GLN A 139 -5.93 -9.24 5.05
N LEU A 140 -4.93 -8.53 5.59
CA LEU A 140 -4.53 -7.21 5.10
C LEU A 140 -4.11 -7.25 3.61
N TRP A 141 -3.42 -8.31 3.18
CA TRP A 141 -3.04 -8.50 1.77
C TRP A 141 -4.26 -8.80 0.89
N ARG A 142 -5.16 -9.69 1.36
CA ARG A 142 -6.42 -9.99 0.65
C ARG A 142 -7.30 -8.76 0.50
N GLU A 143 -7.37 -7.95 1.56
CA GLU A 143 -8.18 -6.74 1.57
C GLU A 143 -7.63 -5.67 0.63
N PHE A 144 -6.30 -5.50 0.58
CA PHE A 144 -5.68 -4.63 -0.41
C PHE A 144 -6.04 -5.07 -1.84
N TYR A 145 -5.95 -6.38 -2.12
CA TYR A 145 -6.31 -6.93 -3.43
C TYR A 145 -7.78 -6.73 -3.78
N ARG A 146 -8.69 -6.90 -2.80
CA ARG A 146 -10.13 -6.65 -2.96
C ARG A 146 -10.38 -5.19 -3.33
N LEU A 147 -9.84 -4.26 -2.56
CA LEU A 147 -9.96 -2.83 -2.79
C LEU A 147 -9.37 -2.42 -4.15
N TYR A 148 -8.18 -2.91 -4.48
CA TYR A 148 -7.58 -2.71 -5.80
C TYR A 148 -8.47 -3.24 -6.94
N SER A 149 -9.16 -4.36 -6.72
CA SER A 149 -10.08 -4.92 -7.73
C SER A 149 -11.30 -4.02 -7.95
N ILE A 150 -11.81 -3.35 -6.91
CA ILE A 150 -12.90 -2.36 -7.01
C ILE A 150 -12.49 -1.18 -7.88
N ILE A 151 -11.27 -0.65 -7.70
CA ILE A 151 -10.75 0.46 -8.53
C ILE A 151 -10.83 0.18 -10.04
N ARG A 152 -10.77 -1.11 -10.42
CA ARG A 152 -10.76 -1.55 -11.81
C ARG A 152 -12.13 -1.85 -12.38
N GLN A 153 -13.18 -1.82 -11.55
CA GLN A 153 -14.53 -2.08 -12.00
C GLN A 153 -15.05 -0.87 -12.80
N PRO A 154 -15.74 -1.10 -13.93
CA PRO A 154 -16.46 -0.05 -14.61
C PRO A 154 -17.73 0.29 -13.84
N GLN A 155 -18.21 1.54 -13.96
CA GLN A 155 -19.56 1.95 -13.55
C GLN A 155 -19.92 1.70 -12.07
N LEU A 156 -19.08 2.20 -11.16
CA LEU A 156 -19.38 2.18 -9.72
C LEU A 156 -20.49 3.18 -9.34
N SER A 157 -21.40 2.76 -8.48
CA SER A 157 -22.38 3.63 -7.81
C SER A 157 -21.70 4.55 -6.77
N ASP A 158 -22.36 5.65 -6.38
CA ASP A 158 -21.78 6.57 -5.39
C ASP A 158 -21.62 5.88 -4.03
N GLN A 159 -22.57 5.01 -3.68
CA GLN A 159 -22.51 4.18 -2.49
C GLN A 159 -21.30 3.24 -2.50
N GLU A 160 -20.97 2.63 -3.65
CA GLU A 160 -19.78 1.77 -3.76
C GLU A 160 -18.48 2.57 -3.63
N ILE A 161 -18.43 3.78 -4.20
CA ILE A 161 -17.27 4.68 -4.07
C ILE A 161 -17.09 5.13 -2.61
N ASP A 162 -18.17 5.48 -1.95
CA ASP A 162 -18.15 5.91 -0.54
C ASP A 162 -17.78 4.75 0.38
N GLN A 163 -18.27 3.53 0.10
CA GLN A 163 -17.87 2.33 0.83
C GLN A 163 -16.38 2.02 0.60
N TYR A 164 -15.89 2.12 -0.64
CA TYR A 164 -14.48 1.97 -0.96
C TYR A 164 -13.62 2.95 -0.14
N LYS A 165 -14.03 4.23 -0.02
CA LYS A 165 -13.33 5.21 0.81
C LYS A 165 -13.22 4.76 2.26
N VAL A 166 -14.33 4.35 2.86
CA VAL A 166 -14.36 3.89 4.26
C VAL A 166 -13.44 2.69 4.44
N ASP A 167 -13.53 1.71 3.55
CA ASP A 167 -12.75 0.48 3.61
C ASP A 167 -11.25 0.75 3.39
N ALA A 168 -10.88 1.61 2.45
CA ALA A 168 -9.50 1.97 2.18
C ALA A 168 -8.86 2.74 3.34
N GLU A 169 -9.61 3.64 4.00
CA GLU A 169 -9.14 4.29 5.22
C GLU A 169 -8.96 3.29 6.36
N ASN A 170 -9.91 2.36 6.53
CA ASN A 170 -9.81 1.29 7.52
C ASN A 170 -8.63 0.37 7.24
N TRP A 171 -8.35 0.06 5.98
CA TRP A 171 -7.19 -0.72 5.57
C TRP A 171 -5.88 -0.05 6.00
N VAL A 172 -5.72 1.27 5.79
CA VAL A 172 -4.53 2.01 6.27
C VAL A 172 -4.46 2.04 7.81
N ARG A 173 -5.60 2.17 8.50
CA ARG A 173 -5.66 2.11 9.98
C ARG A 173 -5.21 0.74 10.48
N THR A 174 -5.68 -0.35 9.87
CA THR A 174 -5.31 -1.74 10.20
C THR A 174 -3.84 -1.99 9.92
N PHE A 175 -3.32 -1.54 8.78
CA PHE A 175 -1.88 -1.60 8.46
C PHE A 175 -1.04 -0.99 9.59
N CYS A 176 -1.47 0.15 10.13
CA CYS A 176 -0.78 0.88 11.19
C CYS A 176 -1.18 0.48 12.62
N ARG A 177 -1.88 -0.66 12.80
CA ARG A 177 -2.42 -1.04 14.12
C ARG A 177 -1.26 -1.20 15.11
N PRO A 178 -1.24 -0.40 16.20
CA PRO A 178 -0.14 -0.43 17.16
C PRO A 178 -0.16 -1.73 17.97
N SER A 179 0.99 -2.11 18.52
CA SER A 179 1.04 -3.15 19.54
C SER A 179 0.25 -2.72 20.77
N GLN A 180 -0.50 -3.64 21.37
CA GLN A 180 -1.30 -3.42 22.58
C GLN A 180 -0.78 -4.31 23.71
N GLY A 181 -0.78 -3.79 24.94
CA GLY A 181 -0.34 -4.49 26.15
C GLY A 181 0.81 -3.77 26.86
N ASP A 182 0.80 -3.83 28.19
CA ASP A 182 1.91 -3.39 29.04
C ASP A 182 3.07 -4.37 28.97
N VAL A 183 4.28 -3.89 29.30
CA VAL A 183 5.55 -4.66 29.31
C VAL A 183 5.43 -5.98 30.10
N ASN A 184 4.48 -6.06 31.04
CA ASN A 184 4.25 -7.20 31.93
C ASN A 184 3.06 -8.10 31.52
N SER A 185 2.45 -7.90 30.35
CA SER A 185 1.29 -8.67 29.87
C SER A 185 1.54 -9.31 28.50
N LEU A 186 0.67 -10.25 28.09
CA LEU A 186 0.72 -10.90 26.77
C LEU A 186 0.62 -9.84 25.66
N GLN A 187 1.76 -9.43 25.11
CA GLN A 187 1.84 -8.34 24.15
C GLN A 187 1.17 -8.75 22.83
N LYS A 188 0.07 -8.08 22.46
CA LYS A 188 -0.50 -8.20 21.11
C LYS A 188 0.34 -7.35 20.18
N HIS A 189 1.18 -7.98 19.36
CA HIS A 189 1.98 -7.27 18.38
C HIS A 189 1.11 -6.55 17.35
N GLY A 190 1.46 -5.30 17.04
CA GLY A 190 0.91 -4.54 15.93
C GLY A 190 1.26 -5.17 14.58
N LEU A 191 0.67 -4.64 13.51
CA LEU A 191 0.98 -5.10 12.15
C LEU A 191 2.26 -4.44 11.65
N TYR A 192 2.18 -3.17 11.24
CA TYR A 192 3.31 -2.40 10.72
C TYR A 192 3.38 -1.00 11.33
N ARG A 193 4.50 -0.31 11.11
CA ARG A 193 4.73 1.00 11.71
C ARG A 193 4.06 2.09 10.88
N LYS A 194 3.69 3.17 11.55
CA LYS A 194 3.20 4.40 10.92
C LYS A 194 4.24 5.03 9.97
N SER A 195 5.54 4.79 10.20
CA SER A 195 6.63 5.22 9.31
C SER A 195 6.64 4.51 7.97
N ASP A 196 6.00 3.35 7.87
CA ASP A 196 6.03 2.50 6.68
C ASP A 196 4.90 2.88 5.70
N VAL A 197 4.03 3.84 6.09
CA VAL A 197 3.00 4.40 5.21
C VAL A 197 3.64 5.27 4.14
N THR A 198 3.37 4.93 2.88
CA THR A 198 3.91 5.63 1.71
C THR A 198 2.92 6.60 1.08
N PRO A 199 3.38 7.52 0.21
CA PRO A 199 2.49 8.37 -0.57
C PRO A 199 1.43 7.65 -1.38
N TYR A 200 1.74 6.49 -1.93
CA TYR A 200 0.77 5.68 -2.65
C TYR A 200 -0.36 5.17 -1.75
N MET A 201 -0.09 4.82 -0.50
CA MET A 201 -1.14 4.41 0.46
C MET A 201 -2.04 5.58 0.86
N HIS A 202 -1.49 6.79 0.97
CA HIS A 202 -2.29 7.98 1.21
C HIS A 202 -3.19 8.30 0.01
N VAL A 203 -2.61 8.31 -1.19
CA VAL A 203 -3.37 8.52 -2.44
C VAL A 203 -4.49 7.48 -2.58
N PHE A 204 -4.18 6.22 -2.30
CA PHE A 204 -5.13 5.12 -2.30
C PHE A 204 -6.33 5.37 -1.38
N ALA A 205 -6.12 5.81 -0.14
CA ALA A 205 -7.22 6.00 0.80
C ALA A 205 -7.94 7.36 0.68
N LYS A 206 -7.24 8.43 0.30
CA LYS A 206 -7.77 9.81 0.37
C LYS A 206 -8.12 10.41 -0.97
N HIS A 207 -7.40 10.05 -2.03
CA HIS A 207 -7.55 10.71 -3.32
C HIS A 207 -8.27 9.84 -4.36
N ILE A 208 -8.06 8.52 -4.36
CA ILE A 208 -8.75 7.62 -5.28
C ILE A 208 -10.28 7.75 -5.24
N PRO A 209 -10.95 7.81 -4.07
CA PRO A 209 -12.41 7.99 -4.05
C PRO A 209 -12.87 9.32 -4.66
N LEU A 210 -12.08 10.39 -4.49
CA LEU A 210 -12.38 11.69 -5.10
C LEU A 210 -12.29 11.61 -6.62
N PHE A 211 -11.24 10.97 -7.14
CA PHE A 211 -11.07 10.77 -8.58
C PHE A 211 -12.13 9.84 -9.17
N MET A 212 -12.59 8.83 -8.42
CA MET A 212 -13.71 7.98 -8.84
C MET A 212 -14.98 8.81 -9.06
N HIS A 213 -15.34 9.68 -8.11
CA HIS A 213 -16.49 10.58 -8.22
C HIS A 213 -16.35 11.54 -9.41
N GLN A 214 -15.17 12.16 -9.59
CA GLN A 214 -14.90 13.08 -10.70
C GLN A 214 -14.97 12.41 -12.07
N LEU A 215 -14.42 11.20 -12.21
CA LEU A 215 -14.44 10.46 -13.47
C LEU A 215 -15.84 9.97 -13.78
N LYS A 216 -16.57 9.48 -12.78
CA LYS A 216 -17.96 9.06 -12.94
C LYS A 216 -18.85 10.20 -13.44
N ALA A 217 -18.69 11.41 -12.92
CA ALA A 217 -19.41 12.59 -13.40
C ALA A 217 -19.17 12.90 -14.90
N LYS A 218 -18.10 12.34 -15.48
CA LYS A 218 -17.74 12.44 -16.90
C LYS A 218 -18.02 11.14 -17.68
N ASP A 219 -18.73 10.17 -17.10
CA ASP A 219 -18.95 8.82 -17.63
C ASP A 219 -17.63 8.07 -17.95
N LEU A 220 -16.61 8.30 -17.12
CA LEU A 220 -15.29 7.67 -17.19
C LEU A 220 -15.02 6.85 -15.91
N PHE A 221 -13.97 6.02 -15.94
CA PHE A 221 -13.51 5.23 -14.80
C PHE A 221 -11.99 5.11 -14.76
N LEU A 222 -11.44 4.90 -13.56
CA LEU A 222 -9.99 4.98 -13.28
C LEU A 222 -9.13 4.09 -14.16
N ARG A 223 -9.61 2.90 -14.51
CA ARG A 223 -8.85 1.95 -15.33
C ARG A 223 -8.55 2.49 -16.74
N ILE A 224 -9.32 3.42 -17.29
CA ILE A 224 -9.02 4.08 -18.58
C ILE A 224 -7.73 4.91 -18.49
N CYS A 225 -7.43 5.45 -17.30
CA CYS A 225 -6.29 6.32 -17.05
C CYS A 225 -5.03 5.57 -16.58
N SER A 226 -5.03 4.24 -16.66
CA SER A 226 -3.90 3.38 -16.25
C SER A 226 -2.77 3.42 -17.28
N ALA A 227 -1.52 3.58 -16.85
CA ALA A 227 -0.36 3.56 -17.76
C ALA A 227 0.01 2.14 -18.24
N SER A 228 -0.78 1.13 -17.88
CA SER A 228 -0.56 -0.27 -18.28
C SER A 228 -0.38 -0.49 -19.79
N GLY A 229 -0.97 0.36 -20.63
CA GLY A 229 -0.80 0.31 -22.09
C GLY A 229 0.59 0.77 -22.58
N ILE A 230 1.24 1.69 -21.84
CA ILE A 230 2.58 2.20 -22.15
C ILE A 230 3.62 1.16 -21.74
N GLU A 231 3.49 0.59 -20.54
CA GLU A 231 4.46 -0.39 -20.02
C GLU A 231 4.54 -1.68 -20.83
N LYS A 232 3.40 -2.14 -21.38
CA LYS A 232 3.37 -3.32 -22.26
C LYS A 232 4.23 -3.15 -23.52
N LYS A 233 4.37 -1.93 -24.04
CA LYS A 233 5.19 -1.65 -25.23
C LYS A 233 6.68 -1.55 -24.92
N THR A 234 7.04 -1.25 -23.68
CA THR A 234 8.43 -1.14 -23.24
C THR A 234 9.03 -2.51 -22.90
N ILE A 235 8.22 -3.48 -22.45
CA ILE A 235 8.67 -4.85 -22.13
C ILE A 235 8.87 -5.71 -23.40
N SER A 236 8.26 -5.33 -24.53
CA SER A 236 8.36 -6.07 -25.81
C SER A 236 9.47 -5.57 -26.74
N ARG A 237 10.47 -4.86 -26.22
CA ARG A 237 11.69 -4.43 -26.94
C ARG A 237 12.91 -4.97 -26.24
#